data_AF-A0A2V8MMP9-F1
#
_entry.id   AF-A0A2V8MMP9-F1
#
_cell.length_a   1.000
_cell.length_b   1.000
_cell.length_c   1.000
_cell.angle_alpha   90.00
_cell.angle_beta   90.00
_cell.angle_gamma   90.00
#
_symmetry.space_group_name_H-M   'P 1'
#
loop_
_entity.id
_entity.type
_entity.pdbx_description
1 polymer ?
#
loop_
_entity_poly.entity_id
_entity_poly.type
_entity_poly.pdbx_seq_one_letter_code
_entity_poly.pdbx_strand_id
1 'polypeptide(L)'
;MGKYFERLLAMTVVVLMSTSVARAETVAVNCDGGQRLQAAIDQARPGDTIVVSGFCAENVVIREEAMRITLDGQGAATIHGRLPGPPTIVVLGRGITIRGFTITGGRAGVTVIRGGTAVIDSNTIKETGIGGQPGSGDGVNIAQGGSYAQIINNTIQFNPVAGIRVTEASFARIGFLDPADPVLRGNVIQNNGAVGVLLDRSSGASIAGNTISGNAGPGVSVGGASYALLAANRVDANSSNGVTVRQNSAVQLGGGAGLLDPPNDTEVRNQGFGISCALNSSVDGRLATLTGTAGALSMDSSCASNLVAVTGLNVSPPTVRVGSSFSVTLSGTNLTDQTFFDVRFRAPGSTFDQEVSNWQTGTSRTPTIPTGTPTGVWTFTGVRAHQDAADHSGSFTPISVILTVAP
;
A
#
# COMPACT_ATOMS: atom_id res chain seq x y z
N MET A 1 -10.32 58.71 68.35
CA MET A 1 -9.93 57.30 68.30
C MET A 1 -11.03 56.54 67.55
N GLY A 2 -10.79 56.10 66.31
CA GLY A 2 -11.66 55.22 65.49
C GLY A 2 -12.89 55.88 64.84
N LYS A 3 -13.34 55.58 63.63
CA LYS A 3 -12.92 54.67 62.54
C LYS A 3 -13.59 55.15 61.24
N TYR A 4 -12.85 55.05 60.14
CA TYR A 4 -13.30 55.18 58.75
C TYR A 4 -14.34 54.10 58.39
N PHE A 5 -15.33 54.42 57.55
CA PHE A 5 -16.05 53.40 56.77
C PHE A 5 -16.59 54.03 55.46
N GLU A 6 -15.77 54.00 54.41
CA GLU A 6 -16.22 54.21 53.04
C GLU A 6 -16.94 52.94 52.53
N ARG A 7 -18.10 53.12 51.91
CA ARG A 7 -18.85 52.05 51.23
C ARG A 7 -18.33 51.92 49.81
N LEU A 8 -17.50 50.91 49.56
CA LEU A 8 -17.12 50.49 48.20
C LEU A 8 -18.24 49.61 47.62
N LEU A 9 -18.94 50.11 46.60
CA LEU A 9 -19.91 49.31 45.83
C LEU A 9 -19.14 48.51 44.76
N ALA A 10 -18.88 47.23 45.01
CA ALA A 10 -18.26 46.35 44.03
C ALA A 10 -19.30 45.94 42.97
N MET A 11 -19.19 46.52 41.77
CA MET A 11 -19.99 46.15 40.61
C MET A 11 -19.38 44.89 39.97
N THR A 12 -19.96 43.72 40.26
CA THR A 12 -19.54 42.44 39.67
C THR A 12 -20.03 42.36 38.22
N VAL A 13 -19.12 42.51 37.26
CA VAL A 13 -19.39 42.24 35.84
C VAL A 13 -19.35 40.72 35.64
N VAL A 14 -20.53 40.10 35.48
CA VAL A 14 -20.64 38.70 35.05
C VAL A 14 -20.44 38.65 33.54
N VAL A 15 -19.23 38.32 33.10
CA VAL A 15 -18.94 38.02 31.69
C VAL A 15 -19.50 36.62 31.40
N LEU A 16 -20.69 36.58 30.78
CA LEU A 16 -21.24 35.36 30.18
C LEU A 16 -20.35 34.97 28.99
N MET A 17 -19.37 34.10 29.23
CA MET A 17 -18.66 33.40 28.17
C MET A 17 -19.64 32.44 27.50
N SER A 18 -20.30 32.91 26.44
CA SER A 18 -21.05 32.04 25.55
C SER A 18 -20.04 31.14 24.83
N THR A 19 -19.92 29.90 25.30
CA THR A 19 -19.21 28.85 24.60
C THR A 19 -20.02 28.49 23.35
N SER A 20 -19.81 29.25 22.27
CA SER A 20 -20.29 28.84 20.95
C SER A 20 -19.58 27.53 20.60
N VAL A 21 -20.28 26.42 20.73
CA VAL A 21 -19.81 25.15 20.19
C VAL A 21 -19.92 25.29 18.68
N ALA A 22 -18.81 25.61 18.02
CA ALA A 22 -18.76 25.67 16.56
C ALA A 22 -19.17 24.31 16.01
N ARG A 23 -20.33 24.26 15.34
CA ARG A 23 -20.88 23.04 14.75
C ARG A 23 -20.37 22.96 13.31
N ALA A 24 -19.88 21.78 12.91
CA ALA A 24 -19.53 21.51 11.52
C ALA A 24 -20.71 21.80 10.60
N GLU A 25 -20.50 22.63 9.59
CA GLU A 25 -21.51 23.01 8.61
C GLU A 25 -21.28 22.29 7.28
N THR A 26 -22.36 22.08 6.52
CA THR A 26 -22.29 21.61 5.13
C THR A 26 -22.48 22.78 4.18
N VAL A 27 -21.46 23.06 3.36
CA VAL A 27 -21.46 24.13 2.36
C VAL A 27 -21.53 23.51 0.97
N ALA A 28 -22.54 23.88 0.18
CA ALA A 28 -22.69 23.39 -1.19
C ALA A 28 -21.96 24.31 -2.19
N VAL A 29 -21.23 23.71 -3.14
CA VAL A 29 -20.57 24.39 -4.26
C VAL A 29 -21.00 23.74 -5.58
N ASN A 30 -21.60 24.53 -6.46
CA ASN A 30 -21.94 24.17 -7.83
C ASN A 30 -21.03 24.92 -8.81
N CYS A 31 -19.99 24.24 -9.28
CA CYS A 31 -19.01 24.82 -10.19
C CYS A 31 -19.59 25.09 -11.58
N ASP A 32 -20.58 24.30 -12.03
CA ASP A 32 -21.29 24.55 -13.30
C ASP A 32 -22.18 25.80 -13.21
N GLY A 33 -22.63 26.14 -11.99
CA GLY A 33 -23.31 27.39 -11.67
C GLY A 33 -22.37 28.59 -11.51
N GLY A 34 -21.07 28.43 -11.75
CA GLY A 34 -20.06 29.48 -11.66
C GLY A 34 -19.53 29.75 -10.25
N GLN A 35 -19.91 28.94 -9.25
CA GLN A 35 -19.32 29.04 -7.91
C GLN A 35 -17.87 28.52 -7.92
N ARG A 36 -17.03 29.10 -7.06
CA ARG A 36 -15.60 28.73 -6.97
C ARG A 36 -15.36 27.90 -5.72
N LEU A 37 -14.71 26.76 -5.90
CA LEU A 37 -14.31 25.89 -4.81
C LEU A 37 -13.30 26.59 -3.89
N GLN A 38 -12.33 27.34 -4.44
CA GLN A 38 -11.37 28.08 -3.62
C GLN A 38 -12.06 29.06 -2.66
N ALA A 39 -13.11 29.76 -3.13
CA ALA A 39 -13.83 30.73 -2.29
C ALA A 39 -14.55 30.05 -1.11
N ALA A 40 -15.07 28.85 -1.32
CA ALA A 40 -15.66 28.05 -0.24
C ALA A 40 -14.59 27.54 0.74
N ILE A 41 -13.43 27.12 0.23
CA ILE A 41 -12.28 26.71 1.07
C ILE A 41 -11.81 27.87 1.95
N ASP A 42 -11.69 29.08 1.39
CA ASP A 42 -11.21 30.27 2.11
C ASP A 42 -12.15 30.69 3.27
N GLN A 43 -13.42 30.30 3.22
CA GLN A 43 -14.44 30.64 4.22
C GLN A 43 -14.74 29.49 5.19
N ALA A 44 -14.24 28.29 4.91
CA ALA A 44 -14.56 27.11 5.68
C ALA A 44 -13.96 27.15 7.09
N ARG A 45 -14.76 26.71 8.06
CA ARG A 45 -14.41 26.63 9.47
C ARG A 45 -13.97 25.21 9.81
N PRO A 46 -13.26 25.03 10.94
CA PRO A 46 -12.81 23.69 11.32
C PRO A 46 -13.95 22.70 11.51
N GLY A 47 -13.91 21.59 10.77
CA GLY A 47 -14.95 20.57 10.78
C GLY A 47 -15.95 20.66 9.62
N ASP A 48 -15.94 21.75 8.84
CA ASP A 48 -16.89 21.93 7.75
C ASP A 48 -16.71 20.88 6.64
N THR A 49 -17.82 20.55 5.99
CA THR A 49 -17.86 19.72 4.79
C THR A 49 -18.32 20.55 3.61
N ILE A 50 -17.46 20.69 2.61
CA ILE A 50 -17.79 21.33 1.34
C ILE A 50 -18.21 20.22 0.37
N VAL A 51 -19.51 20.20 0.04
CA VAL A 51 -20.09 19.29 -0.94
C VAL A 51 -20.05 19.96 -2.30
N VAL A 52 -19.36 19.34 -3.25
CA VAL A 52 -19.04 19.90 -4.55
C VAL A 52 -19.78 19.15 -5.65
N SER A 53 -20.27 19.91 -6.63
CA SER A 53 -20.91 19.39 -7.84
C SER A 53 -20.38 20.14 -9.07
N GLY A 54 -20.42 19.46 -10.22
CA GLY A 54 -19.99 20.01 -11.51
C GLY A 54 -18.49 19.98 -11.75
N PHE A 55 -18.04 20.81 -12.69
CA PHE A 55 -16.65 20.88 -13.16
C PHE A 55 -15.95 22.13 -12.64
N CYS A 56 -15.06 21.97 -11.66
CA CYS A 56 -14.28 23.06 -11.07
C CYS A 56 -12.94 23.22 -11.82
N ALA A 57 -12.85 24.23 -12.69
CA ALA A 57 -11.66 24.51 -13.50
C ALA A 57 -10.68 25.48 -12.79
N GLU A 58 -10.06 25.03 -11.70
CA GLU A 58 -9.12 25.82 -10.92
C GLU A 58 -8.09 24.96 -10.18
N ASN A 59 -6.98 25.59 -9.77
CA ASN A 59 -6.02 25.01 -8.83
C ASN A 59 -6.36 25.52 -7.43
N VAL A 60 -6.56 24.61 -6.48
CA VAL A 60 -6.98 24.97 -5.12
C VAL A 60 -5.86 24.78 -4.09
N VAL A 61 -5.84 25.65 -3.09
CA VAL A 61 -4.88 25.64 -1.99
C VAL A 61 -5.65 25.66 -0.67
N ILE A 62 -5.43 24.62 0.13
CA ILE A 62 -5.93 24.48 1.49
C ILE A 62 -4.80 24.88 2.42
N ARG A 63 -4.84 26.11 2.92
CA ARG A 63 -3.73 26.77 3.64
C ARG A 63 -3.46 26.16 5.02
N GLU A 64 -2.34 26.54 5.63
CA GLU A 64 -1.85 25.96 6.90
C GLU A 64 -2.84 26.14 8.06
N GLU A 65 -3.65 27.20 8.03
CA GLU A 65 -4.70 27.51 9.00
C GLU A 65 -5.93 26.60 8.90
N ALA A 66 -6.11 25.90 7.77
CA ALA A 66 -7.25 25.01 7.57
C ALA A 66 -7.12 23.74 8.42
N MET A 67 -8.17 23.40 9.15
CA MET A 67 -8.19 22.23 10.03
C MET A 67 -9.47 21.42 9.86
N ARG A 68 -9.37 20.10 9.68
CA ARG A 68 -10.52 19.17 9.68
C ARG A 68 -11.61 19.53 8.66
N ILE A 69 -11.23 20.06 7.50
CA ILE A 69 -12.17 20.35 6.41
C ILE A 69 -12.30 19.11 5.53
N THR A 70 -13.53 18.79 5.13
CA THR A 70 -13.81 17.75 4.14
C THR A 70 -14.23 18.38 2.82
N LEU A 71 -13.55 18.03 1.74
CA LEU A 71 -14.01 18.25 0.37
C LEU A 71 -14.65 16.96 -0.13
N ASP A 72 -15.90 17.03 -0.58
CA ASP A 72 -16.68 15.87 -1.02
C ASP A 72 -17.26 16.09 -2.42
N GLY A 73 -16.71 15.38 -3.41
CA GLY A 73 -17.17 15.42 -4.80
C GLY A 73 -18.34 14.49 -5.11
N GLN A 74 -18.87 13.77 -4.11
CA GLN A 74 -20.01 12.86 -4.22
C GLN A 74 -19.88 11.76 -5.29
N GLY A 75 -18.65 11.47 -5.74
CA GLY A 75 -18.37 10.51 -6.80
C GLY A 75 -18.57 11.04 -8.21
N ALA A 76 -18.95 12.32 -8.39
CA ALA A 76 -19.30 12.89 -9.69
C ALA A 76 -18.56 14.19 -10.03
N ALA A 77 -18.18 14.99 -9.03
CA ALA A 77 -17.53 16.27 -9.27
C ALA A 77 -16.11 16.09 -9.82
N THR A 78 -15.70 17.05 -10.65
CA THR A 78 -14.35 17.10 -11.20
C THR A 78 -13.62 18.36 -10.74
N ILE A 79 -12.36 18.21 -10.33
CA ILE A 79 -11.44 19.33 -10.15
C ILE A 79 -10.34 19.23 -11.21
N HIS A 80 -10.25 20.23 -12.07
CA HIS A 80 -9.26 20.30 -13.13
C HIS A 80 -8.31 21.47 -12.88
N GLY A 81 -7.04 21.16 -12.62
CA GLY A 81 -5.98 22.14 -12.41
C GLY A 81 -5.68 22.89 -13.71
N ARG A 82 -6.34 24.03 -13.90
CA ARG A 82 -6.26 24.85 -15.11
C ARG A 82 -4.84 25.35 -15.40
N LEU A 83 -4.08 25.68 -14.36
CA LEU A 83 -2.71 26.15 -14.48
C LEU A 83 -1.75 24.97 -14.42
N PRO A 84 -0.80 24.89 -15.37
CA PRO A 84 0.09 23.74 -15.50
C PRO A 84 1.21 23.71 -14.44
N GLY A 85 1.60 24.86 -13.88
CA GLY A 85 2.69 24.98 -12.90
C GLY A 85 2.37 24.51 -11.48
N PRO A 86 1.26 24.94 -10.86
CA PRO A 86 0.86 24.47 -9.54
C PRO A 86 0.12 23.11 -9.61
N PRO A 87 0.12 22.30 -8.54
CA PRO A 87 -0.76 21.14 -8.41
C PRO A 87 -2.24 21.52 -8.51
N THR A 88 -3.10 20.56 -8.84
CA THR A 88 -4.55 20.77 -8.87
C THR A 88 -5.09 21.02 -7.47
N ILE A 89 -4.63 20.25 -6.47
CA ILE A 89 -4.94 20.47 -5.06
C ILE A 89 -3.63 20.52 -4.27
N VAL A 90 -3.43 21.61 -3.51
CA VAL A 90 -2.35 21.73 -2.53
C VAL A 90 -2.93 21.70 -1.13
N VAL A 91 -2.40 20.81 -0.28
CA VAL A 91 -2.79 20.66 1.12
C VAL A 91 -1.63 21.06 2.01
N LEU A 92 -1.77 22.21 2.66
CA LEU A 92 -0.91 22.70 3.73
C LEU A 92 -1.58 22.53 5.11
N GLY A 93 -2.91 22.52 5.13
CA GLY A 93 -3.74 22.33 6.33
C GLY A 93 -3.67 20.92 6.91
N ARG A 94 -4.34 20.73 8.06
CA ARG A 94 -4.27 19.50 8.86
C ARG A 94 -5.63 18.81 8.99
N GLY A 95 -5.63 17.49 8.90
CA GLY A 95 -6.84 16.66 9.02
C GLY A 95 -7.79 16.86 7.85
N ILE A 96 -7.26 17.18 6.67
CA ILE A 96 -8.06 17.48 5.48
C ILE A 96 -8.55 16.16 4.87
N THR A 97 -9.82 16.08 4.49
CA THR A 97 -10.34 14.94 3.74
C THR A 97 -10.69 15.37 2.32
N ILE A 98 -10.22 14.64 1.32
CA ILE A 98 -10.53 14.86 -0.10
C ILE A 98 -11.14 13.57 -0.61
N ARG A 99 -12.43 13.58 -0.95
CA ARG A 99 -13.12 12.36 -1.38
C ARG A 99 -14.04 12.51 -2.56
N GLY A 100 -14.20 11.43 -3.32
CA GLY A 100 -15.23 11.31 -4.35
C GLY A 100 -15.05 12.23 -5.55
N PHE A 101 -13.83 12.66 -5.87
CA PHE A 101 -13.55 13.50 -7.03
C PHE A 101 -12.94 12.73 -8.20
N THR A 102 -13.19 13.22 -9.41
CA THR A 102 -12.21 13.07 -10.51
C THR A 102 -11.24 14.26 -10.46
N ILE A 103 -9.94 14.00 -10.40
CA ILE A 103 -8.89 15.02 -10.28
C ILE A 103 -7.96 14.92 -11.49
N THR A 104 -7.81 16.02 -12.24
CA THR A 104 -7.02 16.08 -13.47
C THR A 104 -6.21 17.37 -13.59
N GLY A 105 -5.30 17.45 -14.57
CA GLY A 105 -4.51 18.65 -14.84
C GLY A 105 -3.52 18.98 -13.73
N GLY A 106 -3.10 20.25 -13.69
CA GLY A 106 -2.08 20.74 -12.76
C GLY A 106 -0.71 20.08 -12.96
N ARG A 107 0.29 20.50 -12.18
CA ARG A 107 1.62 19.84 -12.15
C ARG A 107 1.57 18.45 -11.49
N ALA A 108 0.63 18.26 -10.57
CA ALA A 108 0.33 17.01 -9.89
C ALA A 108 -1.15 17.05 -9.48
N GLY A 109 -1.77 15.89 -9.23
CA GLY A 109 -3.17 15.83 -8.83
C GLY A 109 -3.38 16.41 -7.43
N VAL A 110 -2.87 15.70 -6.42
CA VAL A 110 -2.92 16.13 -5.02
C VAL A 110 -1.50 16.24 -4.48
N THR A 111 -1.17 17.37 -3.85
CA THR A 111 0.11 17.59 -3.20
C THR A 111 -0.10 17.95 -1.73
N VAL A 112 0.38 17.10 -0.82
CA VAL A 112 0.35 17.35 0.63
C VAL A 112 1.75 17.75 1.06
N ILE A 113 1.90 18.99 1.55
CA ILE A 113 3.21 19.58 1.79
C ILE A 113 3.31 20.39 3.08
N ARG A 114 4.56 20.61 3.52
CA ARG A 114 4.93 21.47 4.65
C ARG A 114 4.23 21.08 5.97
N GLY A 115 4.12 19.78 6.22
CA GLY A 115 3.47 19.24 7.41
C GLY A 115 1.93 19.18 7.31
N GLY A 116 1.40 19.34 6.10
CA GLY A 116 0.00 19.09 5.82
C GLY A 116 -0.37 17.62 6.07
N THR A 117 -1.63 17.38 6.43
CA THR A 117 -2.14 16.02 6.62
C THR A 117 -3.48 15.80 5.93
N ALA A 118 -3.58 14.69 5.19
CA ALA A 118 -4.76 14.40 4.38
C ALA A 118 -5.23 12.94 4.44
N VAL A 119 -6.55 12.75 4.36
CA VAL A 119 -7.18 11.50 3.92
C VAL A 119 -7.63 11.71 2.47
N ILE A 120 -7.10 10.92 1.56
CA ILE A 120 -7.43 10.94 0.13
C ILE A 120 -8.21 9.65 -0.13
N ASP A 121 -9.52 9.76 -0.32
CA ASP A 121 -10.43 8.61 -0.34
C ASP A 121 -11.33 8.58 -1.58
N SER A 122 -11.40 7.45 -2.27
CA SER A 122 -12.41 7.23 -3.31
C SER A 122 -12.35 8.26 -4.45
N ASN A 123 -11.14 8.72 -4.81
CA ASN A 123 -10.93 9.63 -5.93
C ASN A 123 -10.42 8.88 -7.16
N THR A 124 -10.71 9.41 -8.35
CA THR A 124 -10.05 9.06 -9.60
C THR A 124 -9.03 10.14 -9.95
N ILE A 125 -7.74 9.85 -9.86
CA ILE A 125 -6.66 10.81 -10.10
C ILE A 125 -5.92 10.41 -11.37
N LYS A 126 -6.03 11.22 -12.42
CA LYS A 126 -5.50 10.89 -13.74
C LYS A 126 -5.09 12.10 -14.55
N GLU A 127 -4.27 11.85 -15.57
CA GLU A 127 -3.93 12.86 -16.60
C GLU A 127 -3.42 14.16 -15.96
N THR A 128 -2.57 14.03 -14.94
CA THR A 128 -1.89 15.15 -14.30
C THR A 128 -0.63 15.53 -15.08
N GLY A 129 -0.01 16.64 -14.67
CA GLY A 129 1.27 17.07 -15.20
C GLY A 129 1.17 17.78 -16.54
N ILE A 130 2.35 18.11 -17.06
CA ILE A 130 2.54 18.75 -18.35
C ILE A 130 3.47 17.86 -19.17
N GLY A 131 3.10 17.57 -20.41
CA GLY A 131 3.99 16.87 -21.34
C GLY A 131 5.34 17.58 -21.45
N GLY A 132 6.43 16.84 -21.23
CA GLY A 132 7.81 17.31 -21.45
C GLY A 132 8.48 18.02 -20.26
N GLN A 133 7.84 18.18 -19.10
CA GLN A 133 8.52 18.69 -17.90
C GLN A 133 9.00 17.56 -16.97
N PRO A 134 10.31 17.41 -16.72
CA PRO A 134 10.83 16.41 -15.79
C PRO A 134 10.28 16.60 -14.37
N GLY A 135 9.78 15.53 -13.75
CA GLY A 135 9.23 15.58 -12.39
C GLY A 135 7.91 16.35 -12.26
N SER A 136 7.15 16.47 -13.37
CA SER A 136 5.76 16.93 -13.41
C SER A 136 4.87 15.77 -13.82
N GLY A 137 3.74 15.58 -13.12
CA GLY A 137 2.77 14.53 -13.42
C GLY A 137 2.74 13.38 -12.42
N ASP A 138 2.96 13.66 -11.13
CA ASP A 138 2.59 12.70 -10.09
C ASP A 138 1.07 12.74 -9.85
N GLY A 139 0.44 11.59 -9.57
CA GLY A 139 -0.96 11.55 -9.14
C GLY A 139 -1.12 12.18 -7.75
N VAL A 140 -0.44 11.58 -6.76
CA VAL A 140 -0.36 12.08 -5.38
C VAL A 140 1.10 12.31 -5.00
N ASN A 141 1.42 13.46 -4.43
CA ASN A 141 2.76 13.80 -3.94
C ASN A 141 2.70 14.23 -2.47
N ILE A 142 3.41 13.51 -1.60
CA ILE A 142 3.55 13.82 -0.17
C ILE A 142 4.99 14.22 0.10
N ALA A 143 5.24 15.48 0.46
CA ALA A 143 6.60 16.01 0.56
C ALA A 143 6.74 17.05 1.67
N GLN A 144 7.96 17.28 2.18
CA GLN A 144 8.31 18.37 3.10
C GLN A 144 7.64 18.34 4.48
N GLY A 145 8.41 18.69 5.51
CA GLY A 145 7.88 19.04 6.83
C GLY A 145 7.16 17.90 7.57
N GLY A 146 7.52 16.64 7.28
CA GLY A 146 6.86 15.48 7.89
C GLY A 146 5.39 15.33 7.49
N SER A 147 5.06 15.72 6.25
CA SER A 147 3.71 15.58 5.71
C SER A 147 3.23 14.13 5.78
N TYR A 148 1.92 13.96 5.97
CA TYR A 148 1.32 12.64 6.15
C TYR A 148 0.05 12.48 5.34
N ALA A 149 -0.13 11.33 4.69
CA ALA A 149 -1.40 11.01 4.06
C ALA A 149 -1.84 9.56 4.27
N GLN A 150 -3.16 9.39 4.41
CA GLN A 150 -3.84 8.12 4.24
C GLN A 150 -4.49 8.12 2.85
N ILE A 151 -4.11 7.17 2.01
CA ILE A 151 -4.54 7.09 0.61
C ILE A 151 -5.30 5.78 0.45
N ILE A 152 -6.61 5.84 0.26
CA ILE A 152 -7.50 4.67 0.28
C ILE A 152 -8.56 4.71 -0.83
N ASN A 153 -8.95 3.54 -1.36
CA ASN A 153 -10.00 3.40 -2.38
C ASN A 153 -9.83 4.26 -3.65
N ASN A 154 -8.63 4.77 -3.93
CA ASN A 154 -8.42 5.63 -5.10
C ASN A 154 -8.09 4.79 -6.34
N THR A 155 -8.49 5.31 -7.49
CA THR A 155 -7.94 4.89 -8.79
C THR A 155 -6.95 5.95 -9.25
N ILE A 156 -5.66 5.59 -9.36
CA ILE A 156 -4.57 6.51 -9.70
C ILE A 156 -3.87 6.01 -10.95
N GLN A 157 -4.12 6.68 -12.08
CA GLN A 157 -3.73 6.15 -13.38
C GLN A 157 -3.41 7.21 -14.43
N PHE A 158 -2.65 6.83 -15.46
CA PHE A 158 -2.32 7.71 -16.58
C PHE A 158 -1.66 9.03 -16.15
N ASN A 159 -0.94 9.01 -15.02
CA ASN A 159 -0.13 10.14 -14.59
C ASN A 159 1.28 9.95 -15.17
N PRO A 160 1.90 10.99 -15.79
CA PRO A 160 3.17 10.86 -16.50
C PRO A 160 4.36 10.35 -15.68
N VAL A 161 4.33 10.51 -14.36
CA VAL A 161 5.43 10.12 -13.47
C VAL A 161 4.96 9.05 -12.48
N ALA A 162 4.89 9.36 -11.18
CA ALA A 162 4.49 8.38 -10.19
C ALA A 162 2.97 8.39 -10.00
N GLY A 163 2.37 7.23 -9.75
CA GLY A 163 1.02 7.20 -9.18
C GLY A 163 1.02 7.91 -7.82
N ILE A 164 1.86 7.43 -6.90
CA ILE A 164 2.08 8.04 -5.58
C ILE A 164 3.57 8.28 -5.36
N ARG A 165 3.95 9.49 -4.95
CA ARG A 165 5.28 9.85 -4.48
C ARG A 165 5.24 10.25 -3.01
N VAL A 166 6.14 9.68 -2.21
CA VAL A 166 6.40 10.10 -0.82
C VAL A 166 7.87 10.50 -0.74
N THR A 167 8.15 11.70 -0.25
CA THR A 167 9.53 12.20 -0.26
C THR A 167 9.82 13.21 0.84
N GLU A 168 11.10 13.54 1.03
CA GLU A 168 11.56 14.61 1.93
C GLU A 168 11.06 14.42 3.38
N ALA A 169 11.41 13.27 3.95
CA ALA A 169 11.05 12.88 5.32
C ALA A 169 9.55 12.83 5.61
N SER A 170 8.73 12.57 4.59
CA SER A 170 7.27 12.39 4.72
C SER A 170 6.89 10.92 4.90
N PHE A 171 5.64 10.68 5.33
CA PHE A 171 5.12 9.34 5.54
C PHE A 171 3.73 9.14 4.89
N ALA A 172 3.44 7.92 4.40
CA ALA A 172 2.10 7.59 3.91
C ALA A 172 1.61 6.22 4.39
N ARG A 173 0.30 6.11 4.64
CA ARG A 173 -0.42 4.84 4.70
C ARG A 173 -1.21 4.68 3.41
N ILE A 174 -0.97 3.59 2.70
CA ILE A 174 -1.51 3.37 1.36
C ILE A 174 -2.32 2.08 1.38
N GLY A 175 -3.64 2.21 1.24
CA GLY A 175 -4.59 1.10 1.15
C GLY A 175 -5.23 0.70 2.47
N PHE A 176 -5.03 1.44 3.56
CA PHE A 176 -5.73 1.27 4.84
C PHE A 176 -5.71 2.55 5.68
N LEU A 177 -6.60 2.64 6.67
CA LEU A 177 -6.67 3.78 7.60
C LEU A 177 -5.88 3.51 8.88
N ASP A 178 -6.22 2.45 9.59
CA ASP A 178 -5.65 2.10 10.89
C ASP A 178 -5.08 0.67 10.82
N PRO A 179 -3.83 0.42 11.23
CA PRO A 179 -3.29 -0.94 11.36
C PRO A 179 -4.13 -1.87 12.24
N ALA A 180 -4.89 -1.33 13.19
CA ALA A 180 -5.78 -2.08 14.08
C ALA A 180 -7.15 -2.39 13.44
N ASP A 181 -7.52 -1.72 12.35
CA ASP A 181 -8.72 -2.00 11.58
C ASP A 181 -8.39 -3.04 10.49
N PRO A 182 -8.92 -4.28 10.55
CA PRO A 182 -8.58 -5.32 9.58
C PRO A 182 -9.08 -5.02 8.16
N VAL A 183 -9.87 -3.97 7.96
CA VAL A 183 -10.45 -3.62 6.66
C VAL A 183 -9.41 -2.93 5.76
N LEU A 184 -8.88 -3.70 4.81
CA LEU A 184 -8.15 -3.16 3.66
C LEU A 184 -9.08 -2.32 2.77
N ARG A 185 -8.54 -1.19 2.31
CA ARG A 185 -9.19 -0.18 1.46
C ARG A 185 -8.25 0.15 0.30
N GLY A 186 -7.92 -0.90 -0.45
CA GLY A 186 -6.90 -0.91 -1.48
C GLY A 186 -7.09 0.16 -2.55
N ASN A 187 -5.98 0.72 -3.03
CA ASN A 187 -5.97 1.56 -4.22
C ASN A 187 -5.69 0.71 -5.47
N VAL A 188 -6.17 1.20 -6.60
CA VAL A 188 -5.77 0.73 -7.94
C VAL A 188 -4.78 1.75 -8.51
N ILE A 189 -3.50 1.38 -8.59
CA ILE A 189 -2.40 2.25 -9.02
C ILE A 189 -1.82 1.68 -10.31
N GLN A 190 -2.23 2.23 -11.46
CA GLN A 190 -1.97 1.56 -12.73
C GLN A 190 -1.67 2.46 -13.90
N ASN A 191 -0.95 1.95 -14.91
CA ASN A 191 -0.71 2.65 -16.17
C ASN A 191 -0.12 4.06 -15.99
N ASN A 192 0.69 4.29 -14.96
CA ASN A 192 1.42 5.54 -14.79
C ASN A 192 2.74 5.48 -15.57
N GLY A 193 3.19 6.64 -16.05
CA GLY A 193 4.30 6.79 -17.01
C GLY A 193 5.69 6.53 -16.44
N ALA A 194 5.82 6.34 -15.13
CA ALA A 194 7.03 5.84 -14.50
C ALA A 194 6.71 4.81 -13.41
N VAL A 195 6.70 5.19 -12.13
CA VAL A 195 6.60 4.25 -10.99
C VAL A 195 5.17 4.18 -10.47
N GLY A 196 4.71 3.03 -9.99
CA GLY A 196 3.44 2.97 -9.26
C GLY A 196 3.50 3.79 -7.96
N VAL A 197 4.35 3.33 -7.02
CA VAL A 197 4.63 4.00 -5.74
C VAL A 197 6.12 4.27 -5.58
N LEU A 198 6.51 5.52 -5.33
CA LEU A 198 7.90 5.94 -5.18
C LEU A 198 8.15 6.58 -3.82
N LEU A 199 9.09 6.02 -3.07
CA LEU A 199 9.64 6.58 -1.84
C LEU A 199 11.08 7.04 -2.08
N ASP A 200 11.42 8.26 -1.65
CA ASP A 200 12.78 8.79 -1.77
C ASP A 200 13.10 9.86 -0.70
N ARG A 201 14.37 10.12 -0.42
CA ARG A 201 14.83 11.18 0.50
C ARG A 201 14.27 11.02 1.92
N SER A 202 14.67 9.93 2.58
CA SER A 202 14.39 9.60 3.99
C SER A 202 12.92 9.46 4.33
N SER A 203 12.12 8.97 3.38
CA SER A 203 10.67 8.84 3.51
C SER A 203 10.24 7.46 4.03
N GLY A 204 8.98 7.34 4.45
CA GLY A 204 8.40 6.07 4.91
C GLY A 204 7.03 5.78 4.30
N ALA A 205 6.69 4.50 4.13
CA ALA A 205 5.31 4.11 3.86
C ALA A 205 4.95 2.73 4.41
N SER A 206 3.69 2.57 4.79
CA SER A 206 3.05 1.26 4.94
C SER A 206 2.04 1.10 3.81
N ILE A 207 2.19 0.05 3.02
CA ILE A 207 1.49 -0.18 1.77
C ILE A 207 0.79 -1.53 1.89
N ALA A 208 -0.54 -1.54 1.95
CA ALA A 208 -1.28 -2.79 2.10
C ALA A 208 -2.55 -2.89 1.27
N GLY A 209 -2.82 -4.07 0.73
CA GLY A 209 -4.07 -4.36 0.01
C GLY A 209 -4.23 -3.66 -1.33
N ASN A 210 -3.16 -3.15 -1.93
CA ASN A 210 -3.23 -2.39 -3.18
C ASN A 210 -3.03 -3.29 -4.41
N THR A 211 -3.63 -2.89 -5.53
CA THR A 211 -3.30 -3.42 -6.86
C THR A 211 -2.40 -2.41 -7.57
N ILE A 212 -1.15 -2.80 -7.84
CA ILE A 212 -0.12 -1.95 -8.44
C ILE A 212 0.33 -2.59 -9.76
N SER A 213 -0.17 -2.09 -10.90
CA SER A 213 0.00 -2.81 -12.16
C SER A 213 0.19 -1.97 -13.41
N GLY A 214 0.86 -2.53 -14.43
CA GLY A 214 0.97 -1.89 -15.75
C GLY A 214 1.68 -0.53 -15.76
N ASN A 215 2.42 -0.18 -14.71
CA ASN A 215 3.20 1.05 -14.69
C ASN A 215 4.44 0.90 -15.58
N ALA A 216 4.87 1.98 -16.24
CA ALA A 216 5.94 1.92 -17.25
C ALA A 216 7.35 1.69 -16.67
N GLY A 217 7.50 1.75 -15.35
CA GLY A 217 8.70 1.45 -14.57
C GLY A 217 8.38 0.42 -13.49
N PRO A 218 9.04 0.47 -12.32
CA PRO A 218 8.74 -0.45 -11.23
C PRO A 218 7.35 -0.24 -10.62
N GLY A 219 6.77 -1.30 -10.05
CA GLY A 219 5.55 -1.20 -9.26
C GLY A 219 5.77 -0.34 -8.01
N VAL A 220 6.76 -0.72 -7.20
CA VAL A 220 7.21 0.05 -6.02
C VAL A 220 8.70 0.32 -6.12
N SER A 221 9.13 1.55 -5.86
CA SER A 221 10.55 1.93 -5.78
C SER A 221 10.83 2.62 -4.45
N VAL A 222 11.83 2.15 -3.72
CA VAL A 222 12.26 2.69 -2.43
C VAL A 222 13.73 3.09 -2.51
N GLY A 223 14.00 4.39 -2.34
CA GLY A 223 15.30 5.02 -2.54
C GLY A 223 15.69 6.01 -1.45
N GLY A 224 16.95 6.41 -1.45
CA GLY A 224 17.47 7.54 -0.67
C GLY A 224 17.22 7.42 0.84
N ALA A 225 17.66 6.33 1.46
CA ALA A 225 17.49 6.04 2.88
C ALA A 225 16.01 6.00 3.34
N SER A 226 15.12 5.48 2.48
CA SER A 226 13.70 5.35 2.80
C SER A 226 13.35 3.93 3.28
N TYR A 227 12.18 3.79 3.90
CA TYR A 227 11.66 2.51 4.39
C TYR A 227 10.25 2.25 3.88
N ALA A 228 9.96 1.03 3.43
CA ALA A 228 8.60 0.60 3.14
C ALA A 228 8.25 -0.75 3.77
N LEU A 229 7.05 -0.85 4.34
CA LEU A 229 6.42 -2.12 4.67
C LEU A 229 5.34 -2.39 3.62
N LEU A 230 5.48 -3.48 2.87
CA LEU A 230 4.49 -3.92 1.88
C LEU A 230 3.84 -5.21 2.37
N ALA A 231 2.52 -5.27 2.42
CA ALA A 231 1.78 -6.46 2.80
C ALA A 231 0.51 -6.64 1.96
N ALA A 232 0.12 -7.87 1.63
CA ALA A 232 -1.12 -8.15 0.91
C ALA A 232 -1.33 -7.35 -0.39
N ASN A 233 -0.26 -6.91 -1.07
CA ASN A 233 -0.38 -6.19 -2.35
C ASN A 233 -0.27 -7.14 -3.53
N ARG A 234 -1.02 -6.84 -4.58
CA ARG A 234 -0.88 -7.44 -5.92
C ARG A 234 0.02 -6.54 -6.76
N VAL A 235 1.20 -7.02 -7.15
CA VAL A 235 2.19 -6.25 -7.92
C VAL A 235 2.49 -6.93 -9.24
N ASP A 236 1.89 -6.40 -10.32
CA ASP A 236 1.69 -7.14 -11.56
C ASP A 236 2.04 -6.36 -12.81
N ALA A 237 2.57 -7.05 -13.82
CA ALA A 237 2.70 -6.54 -15.19
C ALA A 237 3.38 -5.15 -15.31
N ASN A 238 4.17 -4.73 -14.33
CA ASN A 238 4.92 -3.48 -14.42
C ASN A 238 6.07 -3.68 -15.43
N SER A 239 6.39 -2.66 -16.21
CA SER A 239 7.38 -2.74 -17.30
C SER A 239 8.84 -2.83 -16.81
N SER A 240 9.04 -2.85 -15.50
CA SER A 240 10.33 -3.11 -14.85
C SER A 240 10.14 -4.12 -13.71
N ASN A 241 10.88 -3.99 -12.61
CA ASN A 241 10.76 -4.87 -11.45
C ASN A 241 9.43 -4.65 -10.71
N GLY A 242 8.95 -5.65 -9.98
CA GLY A 242 7.84 -5.46 -9.04
C GLY A 242 8.21 -4.45 -7.95
N VAL A 243 9.29 -4.73 -7.22
CA VAL A 243 9.85 -3.88 -6.17
C VAL A 243 11.32 -3.59 -6.46
N THR A 244 11.72 -2.31 -6.37
CA THR A 244 13.12 -1.88 -6.48
C THR A 244 13.56 -1.19 -5.21
N VAL A 245 14.67 -1.61 -4.62
CA VAL A 245 15.23 -1.06 -3.38
C VAL A 245 16.68 -0.63 -3.61
N ARG A 246 16.99 0.63 -3.29
CA ARG A 246 18.32 1.20 -3.57
C ARG A 246 18.72 2.30 -2.58
N GLN A 247 20.01 2.61 -2.56
CA GLN A 247 20.60 3.79 -1.90
C GLN A 247 20.32 3.81 -0.39
N ASN A 248 20.80 2.78 0.31
CA ASN A 248 20.66 2.63 1.76
C ASN A 248 19.21 2.53 2.25
N SER A 249 18.32 1.97 1.43
CA SER A 249 16.90 1.85 1.75
C SER A 249 16.54 0.45 2.22
N ALA A 250 15.39 0.31 2.86
CA ALA A 250 14.95 -0.97 3.41
C ALA A 250 13.49 -1.26 3.02
N VAL A 251 13.20 -2.52 2.71
CA VAL A 251 11.83 -3.00 2.50
C VAL A 251 11.56 -4.23 3.36
N GLN A 252 10.41 -4.20 4.04
CA GLN A 252 9.83 -5.33 4.74
C GLN A 252 8.62 -5.87 3.95
N LEU A 253 8.63 -7.16 3.62
CA LEU A 253 7.56 -7.84 2.89
C LEU A 253 6.74 -8.73 3.84
N GLY A 254 5.60 -8.21 4.29
CA GLY A 254 4.80 -8.85 5.33
C GLY A 254 5.55 -8.94 6.66
N GLY A 255 5.07 -9.77 7.59
CA GLY A 255 5.66 -9.93 8.92
C GLY A 255 5.41 -8.75 9.87
N GLY A 256 4.54 -7.81 9.49
CA GLY A 256 3.96 -6.84 10.41
C GLY A 256 2.80 -7.44 11.22
N ALA A 257 2.13 -6.63 12.04
CA ALA A 257 0.94 -7.08 12.77
C ALA A 257 -0.34 -6.95 11.93
N GLY A 258 -1.26 -7.90 12.08
CA GLY A 258 -2.62 -7.84 11.50
C GLY A 258 -2.58 -7.77 9.97
N LEU A 259 -3.22 -6.73 9.39
CA LEU A 259 -3.27 -6.52 7.94
C LEU A 259 -1.89 -6.34 7.28
N LEU A 260 -0.85 -6.07 8.08
CA LEU A 260 0.53 -5.88 7.62
C LEU A 260 1.37 -7.16 7.67
N ASP A 261 0.78 -8.29 8.09
CA ASP A 261 1.46 -9.58 8.10
C ASP A 261 1.57 -10.26 6.72
N PRO A 262 0.50 -10.32 5.90
CA PRO A 262 0.50 -11.17 4.71
C PRO A 262 1.56 -10.76 3.69
N PRO A 263 2.11 -11.72 2.92
CA PRO A 263 3.10 -11.42 1.90
C PRO A 263 2.46 -10.69 0.69
N ASN A 264 3.31 -10.30 -0.26
CA ASN A 264 2.87 -9.69 -1.52
C ASN A 264 2.95 -10.71 -2.64
N ASP A 265 2.05 -10.58 -3.61
CA ASP A 265 1.87 -11.59 -4.65
C ASP A 265 1.90 -10.99 -6.06
N THR A 266 2.21 -11.87 -7.02
CA THR A 266 2.17 -11.57 -8.45
C THR A 266 1.32 -12.61 -9.19
N GLU A 267 0.37 -12.15 -10.00
CA GLU A 267 -0.49 -13.02 -10.84
C GLU A 267 0.06 -12.98 -12.26
N VAL A 268 0.29 -11.76 -12.75
CA VAL A 268 0.95 -11.48 -14.02
C VAL A 268 2.36 -10.96 -13.75
N ARG A 269 3.37 -11.71 -14.21
CA ARG A 269 4.78 -11.40 -13.99
C ARG A 269 5.12 -9.97 -14.39
N ASN A 270 5.88 -9.28 -13.54
CA ASN A 270 6.54 -8.01 -13.90
C ASN A 270 7.61 -8.28 -14.97
N GLN A 271 7.94 -7.31 -15.83
CA GLN A 271 8.89 -7.55 -16.93
C GLN A 271 10.35 -7.72 -16.45
N GLY A 272 10.70 -7.10 -15.33
CA GLY A 272 11.99 -7.25 -14.67
C GLY A 272 12.02 -8.46 -13.73
N PHE A 273 12.61 -8.26 -12.55
CA PHE A 273 12.56 -9.20 -11.43
C PHE A 273 11.35 -8.91 -10.53
N GLY A 274 10.96 -9.87 -9.68
CA GLY A 274 10.02 -9.59 -8.59
C GLY A 274 10.57 -8.51 -7.66
N ILE A 275 11.81 -8.69 -7.21
CA ILE A 275 12.55 -7.75 -6.38
C ILE A 275 13.94 -7.51 -6.98
N SER A 276 14.33 -6.24 -7.07
CA SER A 276 15.71 -5.82 -7.30
C SER A 276 16.22 -5.03 -6.10
N CYS A 277 17.35 -5.42 -5.53
CA CYS A 277 17.96 -4.75 -4.38
C CYS A 277 19.44 -4.46 -4.62
N ALA A 278 19.86 -3.22 -4.38
CA ALA A 278 21.21 -2.76 -4.67
C ALA A 278 21.65 -1.59 -3.77
N LEU A 279 22.93 -1.22 -3.85
CA LEU A 279 23.48 0.01 -3.26
C LEU A 279 23.22 0.11 -1.74
N ASN A 280 23.77 -0.86 -0.98
CA ASN A 280 23.72 -0.96 0.49
C ASN A 280 22.30 -0.99 1.07
N SER A 281 21.36 -1.60 0.35
CA SER A 281 19.95 -1.67 0.76
C SER A 281 19.62 -3.00 1.43
N SER A 282 18.43 -3.13 2.00
CA SER A 282 17.96 -4.38 2.57
C SER A 282 16.55 -4.76 2.19
N VAL A 283 16.30 -6.08 2.13
CA VAL A 283 14.99 -6.68 1.91
C VAL A 283 14.77 -7.84 2.86
N ASP A 284 13.67 -7.79 3.61
CA ASP A 284 13.31 -8.76 4.65
C ASP A 284 11.83 -9.17 4.53
N GLY A 285 11.44 -10.25 5.20
CA GLY A 285 10.10 -10.82 5.18
C GLY A 285 9.95 -12.00 4.22
N ARG A 286 8.77 -12.15 3.62
CA ARG A 286 8.40 -13.31 2.80
C ARG A 286 8.23 -12.92 1.34
N LEU A 287 8.86 -13.68 0.45
CA LEU A 287 8.79 -13.44 -0.99
C LEU A 287 7.45 -13.87 -1.61
N ALA A 288 6.89 -14.99 -1.13
CA ALA A 288 5.70 -15.65 -1.69
C ALA A 288 5.75 -15.80 -3.22
N THR A 289 4.82 -15.20 -3.96
CA THR A 289 4.75 -15.30 -5.43
C THR A 289 5.30 -14.07 -6.16
N LEU A 290 5.77 -13.05 -5.43
CA LEU A 290 6.30 -11.83 -6.04
C LEU A 290 7.45 -12.16 -7.00
N THR A 291 7.20 -11.96 -8.29
CA THR A 291 8.12 -12.43 -9.33
C THR A 291 8.05 -11.57 -10.59
N GLY A 292 9.03 -11.76 -11.46
CA GLY A 292 9.08 -11.16 -12.78
C GLY A 292 9.59 -12.14 -13.82
N THR A 293 9.55 -11.74 -15.09
CA THR A 293 10.00 -12.59 -16.21
C THR A 293 11.50 -12.82 -16.20
N ALA A 294 12.29 -11.93 -15.61
CA ALA A 294 13.72 -12.14 -15.39
C ALA A 294 14.03 -13.02 -14.17
N GLY A 295 13.03 -13.31 -13.32
CA GLY A 295 13.16 -14.12 -12.11
C GLY A 295 12.54 -13.44 -10.89
N ALA A 296 12.63 -14.09 -9.73
CA ALA A 296 12.05 -13.56 -8.50
C ALA A 296 12.94 -12.48 -7.85
N LEU A 297 14.27 -12.67 -7.85
CA LEU A 297 15.21 -11.84 -7.11
C LEU A 297 16.41 -11.44 -7.99
N SER A 298 16.85 -10.19 -7.87
CA SER A 298 18.15 -9.68 -8.32
C SER A 298 18.78 -8.88 -7.19
N MET A 299 19.93 -9.31 -6.66
CA MET A 299 20.61 -8.66 -5.54
C MET A 299 22.09 -8.49 -5.87
N ASP A 300 22.60 -7.27 -5.71
CA ASP A 300 24.05 -7.06 -5.74
C ASP A 300 24.70 -7.49 -4.42
N SER A 301 26.04 -7.55 -4.38
CA SER A 301 26.79 -7.99 -3.21
C SER A 301 26.65 -7.06 -1.99
N SER A 302 26.05 -5.89 -2.14
CA SER A 302 25.83 -4.92 -1.07
C SER A 302 24.43 -5.00 -0.47
N CYS A 303 23.51 -5.75 -1.09
CA CYS A 303 22.18 -5.93 -0.56
C CYS A 303 22.18 -6.95 0.60
N ALA A 304 21.66 -6.54 1.76
CA ALA A 304 21.37 -7.45 2.85
C ALA A 304 19.99 -8.08 2.67
N SER A 305 19.87 -9.40 2.84
CA SER A 305 18.57 -10.06 2.75
C SER A 305 18.39 -11.21 3.74
N ASN A 306 17.26 -11.18 4.45
CA ASN A 306 16.75 -12.29 5.26
C ASN A 306 15.45 -12.86 4.67
N LEU A 307 15.22 -12.67 3.36
CA LEU A 307 13.98 -13.11 2.72
C LEU A 307 13.79 -14.62 2.84
N VAL A 308 12.59 -15.00 3.28
CA VAL A 308 12.12 -16.39 3.27
C VAL A 308 11.46 -16.67 1.94
N ALA A 309 11.98 -17.67 1.23
CA ALA A 309 11.44 -18.11 -0.05
C ALA A 309 11.64 -19.61 -0.26
N VAL A 310 10.62 -20.27 -0.80
CA VAL A 310 10.72 -21.66 -1.26
C VAL A 310 11.10 -21.65 -2.74
N THR A 311 12.08 -22.47 -3.11
CA THR A 311 12.52 -22.63 -4.50
C THR A 311 12.29 -24.04 -5.03
N GLY A 312 12.05 -25.01 -4.15
CA GLY A 312 11.77 -26.38 -4.57
C GLY A 312 11.24 -27.29 -3.46
N LEU A 313 10.70 -28.41 -3.89
CA LEU A 313 10.29 -29.54 -3.08
C LEU A 313 10.84 -30.80 -3.75
N ASN A 314 11.36 -31.74 -2.97
CA ASN A 314 11.79 -33.04 -3.44
C ASN A 314 11.15 -34.15 -2.60
N VAL A 315 10.80 -35.25 -3.24
CA VAL A 315 10.27 -36.46 -2.58
C VAL A 315 11.17 -37.64 -2.87
N SER A 316 11.46 -38.46 -1.85
CA SER A 316 12.32 -39.63 -2.00
C SER A 316 11.85 -40.81 -1.12
N PRO A 317 11.60 -42.00 -1.69
CA PRO A 317 11.58 -42.28 -3.12
C PRO A 317 10.36 -41.65 -3.82
N PRO A 318 10.41 -41.41 -5.15
CA PRO A 318 9.29 -40.84 -5.90
C PRO A 318 8.14 -41.85 -6.11
N THR A 319 8.34 -43.12 -5.76
CA THR A 319 7.31 -44.17 -5.75
C THR A 319 7.32 -44.87 -4.41
N VAL A 320 6.16 -44.92 -3.75
CA VAL A 320 6.03 -45.37 -2.35
C VAL A 320 4.80 -46.26 -2.25
N ARG A 321 4.92 -47.40 -1.55
CA ARG A 321 3.77 -48.27 -1.29
C ARG A 321 2.90 -47.72 -0.17
N VAL A 322 1.61 -48.02 -0.20
CA VAL A 322 0.72 -47.75 0.93
C VAL A 322 1.29 -48.38 2.21
N GLY A 323 1.27 -47.64 3.32
CA GLY A 323 1.88 -48.05 4.59
C GLY A 323 3.40 -47.86 4.68
N SER A 324 4.08 -47.49 3.60
CA SER A 324 5.51 -47.16 3.61
C SER A 324 5.75 -45.65 3.80
N SER A 325 6.97 -45.31 4.20
CA SER A 325 7.39 -43.93 4.41
C SER A 325 8.20 -43.38 3.25
N PHE A 326 8.19 -42.06 3.11
CA PHE A 326 9.01 -41.31 2.17
C PHE A 326 9.48 -40.02 2.81
N SER A 327 10.58 -39.47 2.31
CA SER A 327 11.10 -38.18 2.74
C SER A 327 10.59 -37.08 1.82
N VAL A 328 10.23 -35.95 2.41
CA VAL A 328 9.99 -34.68 1.72
C VAL A 328 11.01 -33.68 2.19
N THR A 329 11.70 -33.04 1.25
CA THR A 329 12.71 -32.03 1.52
C THR A 329 12.37 -30.76 0.75
N LEU A 330 12.35 -29.64 1.45
CA LEU A 330 12.10 -28.31 0.91
C LEU A 330 13.42 -27.55 0.75
N SER A 331 13.60 -26.90 -0.38
CA SER A 331 14.76 -26.06 -0.66
C SER A 331 14.33 -24.60 -0.85
N GLY A 332 15.20 -23.68 -0.47
CA GLY A 332 14.89 -22.26 -0.47
C GLY A 332 15.93 -21.43 0.26
N THR A 333 15.63 -20.15 0.43
CA THR A 333 16.43 -19.18 1.19
C THR A 333 15.84 -18.95 2.57
N ASN A 334 16.70 -18.88 3.58
CA ASN A 334 16.36 -18.62 4.99
C ASN A 334 15.26 -19.53 5.57
N LEU A 335 15.17 -20.77 5.08
CA LEU A 335 14.34 -21.81 5.65
C LEU A 335 15.06 -22.43 6.86
N THR A 336 14.34 -22.59 7.97
CA THR A 336 14.89 -23.10 9.23
C THR A 336 14.06 -24.27 9.77
N ASP A 337 14.54 -24.92 10.82
CA ASP A 337 13.79 -25.95 11.55
C ASP A 337 12.54 -25.40 12.28
N GLN A 338 12.36 -24.08 12.32
CA GLN A 338 11.18 -23.41 12.87
C GLN A 338 10.24 -22.88 11.79
N THR A 339 10.59 -23.03 10.50
CA THR A 339 9.71 -22.62 9.40
C THR A 339 8.57 -23.62 9.24
N PHE A 340 7.34 -23.12 9.20
CA PHE A 340 6.15 -23.91 8.91
C PHE A 340 5.86 -23.89 7.41
N PHE A 341 5.29 -24.99 6.93
CA PHE A 341 4.95 -25.17 5.52
C PHE A 341 3.53 -25.69 5.38
N ASP A 342 2.70 -24.88 4.73
CA ASP A 342 1.44 -25.32 4.17
C ASP A 342 1.72 -25.91 2.80
N VAL A 343 1.02 -26.98 2.44
CA VAL A 343 1.22 -27.69 1.18
C VAL A 343 -0.09 -27.78 0.41
N ARG A 344 -0.01 -27.49 -0.88
CA ARG A 344 -1.08 -27.69 -1.84
C ARG A 344 -0.73 -28.85 -2.77
N PHE A 345 -1.65 -29.78 -2.95
CA PHE A 345 -1.45 -30.99 -3.76
C PHE A 345 -2.73 -31.42 -4.48
N ARG A 346 -2.57 -32.30 -5.46
CA ARG A 346 -3.65 -32.88 -6.27
C ARG A 346 -3.63 -34.39 -6.20
N ALA A 347 -4.79 -34.97 -5.92
CA ALA A 347 -4.98 -36.42 -5.86
C ALA A 347 -5.08 -37.05 -7.26
N PRO A 348 -4.84 -38.37 -7.39
CA PRO A 348 -4.97 -39.09 -8.65
C PRO A 348 -6.35 -38.91 -9.28
N GLY A 349 -6.39 -38.53 -10.55
CA GLY A 349 -7.64 -38.32 -11.30
C GLY A 349 -8.45 -37.08 -10.91
N SER A 350 -8.01 -36.30 -9.92
CA SER A 350 -8.65 -35.04 -9.55
C SER A 350 -8.22 -33.90 -10.48
N THR A 351 -9.10 -32.94 -10.71
CA THR A 351 -8.77 -31.63 -11.31
C THR A 351 -8.64 -30.52 -10.26
N PHE A 352 -8.98 -30.82 -9.00
CA PHE A 352 -8.95 -29.87 -7.88
C PHE A 352 -7.75 -30.12 -6.99
N ASP A 353 -7.13 -29.02 -6.59
CA ASP A 353 -6.07 -29.00 -5.57
C ASP A 353 -6.70 -28.99 -4.17
N GLN A 354 -6.01 -29.61 -3.22
CA GLN A 354 -6.30 -29.65 -1.80
C GLN A 354 -5.15 -28.99 -1.04
N GLU A 355 -5.48 -28.36 0.08
CA GLU A 355 -4.50 -27.63 0.90
C GLU A 355 -4.49 -28.20 2.31
N VAL A 356 -3.28 -28.34 2.87
CA VAL A 356 -3.09 -28.73 4.26
C VAL A 356 -2.16 -27.73 4.92
N SER A 357 -2.69 -27.05 5.94
CA SER A 357 -1.95 -26.12 6.79
C SER A 357 -1.00 -26.85 7.74
N ASN A 358 0.15 -26.24 8.03
CA ASN A 358 1.17 -26.75 8.94
C ASN A 358 1.54 -28.21 8.67
N TRP A 359 1.55 -28.60 7.39
CA TRP A 359 1.82 -29.97 7.00
C TRP A 359 3.22 -30.43 7.41
N GLN A 360 4.15 -29.48 7.50
CA GLN A 360 5.52 -29.73 7.94
C GLN A 360 6.08 -28.51 8.69
N THR A 361 6.90 -28.76 9.71
CA THR A 361 7.79 -27.77 10.33
C THR A 361 9.23 -28.24 10.10
N GLY A 362 10.10 -27.31 9.71
CA GLY A 362 11.47 -27.63 9.29
C GLY A 362 11.56 -28.08 7.84
N THR A 363 12.77 -28.12 7.28
CA THR A 363 12.98 -28.35 5.84
C THR A 363 12.87 -29.80 5.41
N SER A 364 12.81 -30.74 6.35
CA SER A 364 12.70 -32.18 6.05
C SER A 364 11.67 -32.88 6.96
N ARG A 365 10.88 -33.78 6.37
CA ARG A 365 9.94 -34.64 7.10
C ARG A 365 9.87 -36.01 6.43
N THR A 366 9.63 -37.05 7.23
CA THR A 366 9.46 -38.43 6.72
C THR A 366 8.06 -38.98 7.03
N PRO A 367 7.02 -38.53 6.28
CA PRO A 367 5.66 -39.06 6.45
C PRO A 367 5.52 -40.52 6.00
N THR A 368 4.51 -41.20 6.56
CA THR A 368 4.05 -42.53 6.12
C THR A 368 2.74 -42.38 5.33
N ILE A 369 2.58 -43.12 4.23
CA ILE A 369 1.34 -43.15 3.45
C ILE A 369 0.25 -43.90 4.23
N PRO A 370 -0.85 -43.26 4.67
CA PRO A 370 -1.89 -43.93 5.44
C PRO A 370 -2.57 -45.05 4.65
N THR A 371 -3.04 -46.07 5.37
CA THR A 371 -3.90 -47.10 4.79
C THR A 371 -5.18 -46.47 4.25
N GLY A 372 -5.58 -46.88 3.03
CA GLY A 372 -6.74 -46.29 2.33
C GLY A 372 -6.43 -45.07 1.46
N THR A 373 -5.17 -44.61 1.40
CA THR A 373 -4.78 -43.56 0.44
C THR A 373 -4.97 -44.06 -1.00
N PRO A 374 -5.70 -43.32 -1.86
CA PRO A 374 -5.83 -43.67 -3.27
C PRO A 374 -4.49 -43.89 -3.97
N THR A 375 -4.34 -45.03 -4.64
CA THR A 375 -3.15 -45.32 -5.47
C THR A 375 -3.15 -44.50 -6.75
N GLY A 376 -1.96 -44.15 -7.24
CA GLY A 376 -1.79 -43.39 -8.47
C GLY A 376 -0.84 -42.21 -8.30
N VAL A 377 -0.89 -41.28 -9.26
CA VAL A 377 -0.04 -40.09 -9.30
C VAL A 377 -0.65 -38.99 -8.43
N TRP A 378 0.05 -38.63 -7.37
CA TRP A 378 -0.19 -37.43 -6.57
C TRP A 378 0.78 -36.35 -7.02
N THR A 379 0.30 -35.11 -7.13
CA THR A 379 1.14 -33.97 -7.54
C THR A 379 1.13 -32.91 -6.46
N PHE A 380 2.29 -32.56 -5.91
CA PHE A 380 2.45 -31.35 -5.14
C PHE A 380 2.43 -30.15 -6.10
N THR A 381 1.49 -29.23 -5.91
CA THR A 381 1.24 -28.10 -6.81
C THR A 381 1.61 -26.75 -6.21
N GLY A 382 1.85 -26.69 -4.89
CA GLY A 382 2.26 -25.46 -4.23
C GLY A 382 2.80 -25.67 -2.81
N VAL A 383 3.66 -24.75 -2.38
CA VAL A 383 4.12 -24.66 -0.98
C VAL A 383 4.00 -23.21 -0.53
N ARG A 384 3.55 -23.01 0.71
CA ARG A 384 3.59 -21.71 1.36
C ARG A 384 4.41 -21.84 2.64
N ALA A 385 5.49 -21.08 2.73
CA ALA A 385 6.32 -21.00 3.93
C ALA A 385 5.94 -19.80 4.78
N HIS A 386 5.92 -19.99 6.10
CA HIS A 386 5.61 -18.95 7.07
C HIS A 386 6.30 -19.23 8.42
N GLN A 387 6.42 -18.19 9.25
CA GLN A 387 7.10 -18.27 10.56
C GLN A 387 6.11 -18.35 11.73
N ASP A 388 4.85 -17.98 11.51
CA ASP A 388 3.79 -18.04 12.52
C ASP A 388 2.84 -19.19 12.17
N ALA A 389 2.71 -20.18 13.04
CA ALA A 389 1.85 -21.35 12.82
C ALA A 389 0.36 -20.99 12.59
N ALA A 390 -0.09 -19.80 13.00
CA ALA A 390 -1.47 -19.34 12.76
C ALA A 390 -1.64 -18.65 11.40
N ASP A 391 -0.56 -18.33 10.70
CA ASP A 391 -0.59 -17.61 9.44
C ASP A 391 -0.69 -18.56 8.24
N HIS A 392 -1.86 -18.51 7.61
CA HIS A 392 -2.17 -19.24 6.37
C HIS A 392 -2.53 -18.28 5.24
N SER A 393 -1.99 -17.07 5.27
CA SER A 393 -2.27 -16.01 4.29
C SER A 393 -1.27 -15.99 3.14
N GLY A 394 -1.67 -15.40 2.01
CA GLY A 394 -0.82 -15.29 0.82
C GLY A 394 -0.85 -16.53 -0.08
N SER A 395 -0.36 -16.34 -1.30
CA SER A 395 -0.40 -17.36 -2.35
C SER A 395 0.66 -18.45 -2.16
N PHE A 396 0.34 -19.67 -2.58
CA PHE A 396 1.32 -20.75 -2.65
C PHE A 396 2.35 -20.47 -3.75
N THR A 397 3.63 -20.60 -3.41
CA THR A 397 4.70 -20.69 -4.40
C THR A 397 4.44 -21.92 -5.27
N PRO A 398 4.27 -21.76 -6.59
CA PRO A 398 3.93 -22.87 -7.47
C PRO A 398 5.10 -23.86 -7.57
N ILE A 399 4.81 -25.14 -7.38
CA ILE A 399 5.74 -26.26 -7.60
C ILE A 399 5.03 -27.35 -8.40
N SER A 400 5.78 -28.28 -8.99
CA SER A 400 5.20 -29.42 -9.69
C SER A 400 6.06 -30.65 -9.44
N VAL A 401 5.74 -31.40 -8.38
CA VAL A 401 6.50 -32.58 -7.95
C VAL A 401 5.57 -33.77 -7.83
N ILE A 402 5.97 -34.90 -8.40
CA ILE A 402 5.16 -36.11 -8.46
C ILE A 402 5.57 -37.09 -7.36
N LEU A 403 4.57 -37.66 -6.70
CA LEU A 403 4.67 -38.83 -5.84
C LEU A 403 3.73 -39.92 -6.37
N THR A 404 4.28 -41.08 -6.71
CA THR A 404 3.48 -42.24 -7.14
C THR A 404 3.18 -43.13 -5.95
N VAL A 405 1.90 -43.27 -5.60
CA VAL A 405 1.45 -44.18 -4.54
C VAL A 405 1.09 -45.52 -5.17
N ALA A 406 1.87 -46.55 -4.84
CA ALA A 406 1.67 -47.93 -5.27
C ALA A 406 0.88 -48.72 -4.21
N PRO A 407 0.19 -49.81 -4.61
CA PRO A 407 -0.47 -50.71 -3.67
C PRO A 407 0.47 -51.30 -2.61
#